data_AF-A0A8T6NSQ2-F1
#
_entry.id   AF-A0A8T6NSQ2-F1
#
_cell.length_a   1.000
_cell.length_b   1.000
_cell.length_c   1.000
_cell.angle_alpha   90.00
_cell.angle_beta   90.00
_cell.angle_gamma   90.00
#
_symmetry.space_group_name_H-M   'P 1'
#
loop_
_entity.id
_entity.type
_entity.pdbx_description
1 polymer ?
#
loop_
_entity_poly.entity_id
_entity_poly.type
_entity_poly.pdbx_seq_one_letter_code
_entity_poly.pdbx_strand_id
1 'polypeptide(L)'
;MWNTVKRYLDLRWIAFWYVLPLVAMAAFVLFTVTATRDRFDEEYFSQAMQAEYSSPSAVLANIEAFAKDQSNEQLLADLQGRSDPAPIAVHPEMELHGLMTVSTGLRTFSRVDLEPERWDTIRENGRFFSYMYRVPDVPVRHSFILEQAEGRWVLTTQDAYYALHSGRWLSNAVPAALLYWLILTVVLAAIWFSRNSKDLNNEMFPHTVPQQESSPT
;
A
#
# COMPACT_ATOMS: atom_id res chain seq x y z
N MET A 1 37.33 9.96 21.13
CA MET A 1 35.96 9.45 20.88
C MET A 1 34.89 10.55 20.88
N TRP A 2 35.03 11.64 21.67
CA TRP A 2 34.04 12.74 21.74
C TRP A 2 33.95 13.61 20.47
N ASN A 3 35.04 13.78 19.72
CA ASN A 3 35.05 14.56 18.47
C ASN A 3 34.23 13.90 17.35
N THR A 4 34.08 12.57 17.37
CA THR A 4 33.25 11.86 16.40
C THR A 4 31.76 12.14 16.63
N VAL A 5 31.32 12.20 17.90
CA VAL A 5 29.92 12.44 18.28
C VAL A 5 29.45 13.86 17.91
N LYS A 6 30.31 14.88 18.03
CA LYS A 6 29.98 16.26 17.58
C LYS A 6 29.66 16.33 16.08
N ARG A 7 30.23 15.43 15.26
CA ARG A 7 30.01 15.37 13.81
C ARG A 7 28.66 14.73 13.43
N TYR A 8 28.05 13.95 14.32
CA TYR A 8 26.79 13.24 14.05
C TYR A 8 25.51 14.05 14.30
N LEU A 9 25.61 15.22 14.97
CA LEU A 9 24.51 16.21 15.04
C LEU A 9 24.73 17.37 14.08
N ASP A 10 25.20 17.08 12.87
CA ASP A 10 25.04 18.05 11.79
C ASP A 10 23.53 18.15 11.49
N LEU A 11 23.00 19.37 11.51
CA LEU A 11 21.60 19.65 11.15
C LEU A 11 21.25 19.03 9.78
N ARG A 12 22.24 18.95 8.88
CA ARG A 12 22.09 18.32 7.56
C ARG A 12 21.74 16.84 7.66
N TRP A 13 22.40 16.09 8.54
CA TRP A 13 22.11 14.67 8.75
C TRP A 13 20.75 14.46 9.40
N ILE A 14 20.38 15.31 10.36
CA ILE A 14 19.05 15.27 10.98
C ILE A 14 17.96 15.52 9.92
N ALA A 15 18.12 16.57 9.12
CA ALA A 15 17.19 16.90 8.04
C ALA A 15 17.07 15.76 7.02
N PHE A 16 18.19 15.14 6.65
CA PHE A 16 18.21 13.98 5.75
C PHE A 16 17.33 12.84 6.28
N TRP A 17 17.50 12.44 7.54
CA TRP A 17 16.72 11.36 8.14
C TRP A 17 15.24 11.72 8.28
N TYR A 18 14.90 12.97 8.61
CA TYR A 18 13.51 13.41 8.68
C TYR A 18 12.77 13.33 7.34
N VAL A 19 13.47 13.65 6.24
CA VAL A 19 12.90 13.73 4.90
C VAL A 19 12.88 12.35 4.21
N LEU A 20 13.68 11.39 4.67
CA LEU A 20 13.82 10.07 4.06
C LEU A 20 12.48 9.33 3.81
N PRO A 21 11.52 9.26 4.77
CA PRO A 21 10.23 8.61 4.51
C PRO A 21 9.42 9.27 3.39
N LEU A 22 9.49 10.59 3.26
CA LEU A 22 8.79 11.33 2.20
C LEU A 22 9.42 11.03 0.83
N VAL A 23 10.75 10.95 0.77
CA VAL A 23 11.46 10.57 -0.46
C VAL A 23 11.13 9.14 -0.85
N ALA A 24 11.12 8.21 0.10
CA ALA A 24 10.73 6.82 -0.15
C ALA A 24 9.29 6.71 -0.66
N MET A 25 8.36 7.47 -0.08
CA MET A 25 6.97 7.53 -0.53
C MET A 25 6.86 8.09 -1.95
N ALA A 26 7.56 9.19 -2.26
CA ALA A 26 7.58 9.77 -3.60
C ALA A 26 8.17 8.79 -4.64
N ALA A 27 9.24 8.09 -4.29
CA ALA A 27 9.85 7.06 -5.13
C ALA A 27 8.90 5.88 -5.39
N PHE A 28 8.17 5.43 -4.37
CA PHE A 28 7.15 4.37 -4.51
C PHE A 28 6.01 4.78 -5.45
N VAL A 29 5.49 6.00 -5.29
CA VAL A 29 4.43 6.54 -6.18
C VAL A 29 4.96 6.62 -7.61
N LEU A 30 6.15 7.20 -7.82
CA LEU A 30 6.75 7.34 -9.14
C LEU A 30 6.96 5.98 -9.81
N PHE A 31 7.59 5.04 -9.10
CA PHE A 31 7.82 3.68 -9.58
C PHE A 31 6.50 3.02 -10.01
N THR A 32 5.47 3.11 -9.17
CA THR A 32 4.16 2.50 -9.43
C THR A 32 3.50 3.11 -10.66
N VAL A 33 3.48 4.44 -10.79
CA VAL A 33 2.91 5.13 -11.97
C VAL A 33 3.66 4.73 -13.24
N THR A 34 5.00 4.65 -13.19
CA THR A 34 5.78 4.25 -14.36
C THR A 34 5.61 2.78 -14.74
N ALA A 35 5.55 1.88 -13.76
CA ALA A 35 5.46 0.44 -13.98
C ALA A 35 4.07 -0.02 -14.48
N THR A 36 3.08 0.88 -14.45
CA THR A 36 1.67 0.53 -14.69
C THR A 36 1.07 1.25 -15.87
N ARG A 37 1.87 2.03 -16.58
CA ARG A 37 1.47 2.71 -17.81
C ARG A 37 0.96 1.74 -18.86
N ASP A 38 1.63 0.59 -18.98
CA ASP A 38 1.33 -0.45 -19.97
C ASP A 38 0.65 -1.65 -19.30
N ARG A 39 -0.14 -1.40 -18.25
CA ARG A 39 -0.84 -2.46 -17.50
C ARG A 39 -1.90 -3.15 -18.36
N PHE A 40 -2.52 -2.41 -19.26
CA PHE A 40 -3.68 -2.81 -20.02
C PHE A 40 -3.40 -2.67 -21.50
N ASP A 41 -3.78 -3.66 -22.29
CA ASP A 41 -3.64 -3.65 -23.73
C ASP A 41 -4.90 -3.05 -24.37
N GLU A 42 -4.74 -1.98 -25.16
CA GLU A 42 -5.86 -1.20 -25.74
C GLU A 42 -6.86 -2.08 -26.53
N GLU A 43 -6.40 -3.20 -27.11
CA GLU A 43 -7.25 -4.12 -27.87
C GLU A 43 -8.38 -4.74 -27.03
N TYR A 44 -8.17 -4.90 -25.73
CA TYR A 44 -9.18 -5.43 -24.80
C TYR A 44 -10.21 -4.38 -24.35
N PHE A 45 -10.09 -3.13 -24.81
CA PHE A 45 -11.01 -2.03 -24.45
C PHE A 45 -11.91 -1.61 -25.61
N SER A 46 -12.12 -2.50 -26.58
CA SER A 46 -13.10 -2.33 -27.65
C SER A 46 -14.54 -2.15 -27.13
N GLN A 47 -15.43 -1.55 -27.93
CA GLN A 47 -16.84 -1.36 -27.53
C GLN A 47 -17.55 -2.68 -27.23
N ALA A 48 -17.20 -3.78 -27.93
CA ALA A 48 -17.74 -5.10 -27.68
C ALA A 48 -17.35 -5.60 -26.27
N MET A 49 -16.06 -5.47 -25.93
CA MET A 49 -15.54 -5.82 -24.60
C MET A 49 -16.15 -4.94 -23.50
N GLN A 50 -16.35 -3.66 -23.76
CA GLN A 50 -17.02 -2.76 -22.82
C GLN A 50 -18.47 -3.16 -22.56
N ALA A 51 -19.20 -3.57 -23.60
CA ALA A 51 -20.57 -4.05 -23.45
C ALA A 51 -20.63 -5.37 -22.66
N GLU A 52 -19.76 -6.32 -23.00
CA GLU A 52 -19.69 -7.64 -22.35
C GLU A 52 -19.31 -7.52 -20.87
N TYR A 53 -18.27 -6.76 -20.55
CA TYR A 53 -17.76 -6.58 -19.19
C TYR A 53 -18.24 -5.27 -18.55
N SER A 54 -19.45 -4.83 -18.87
CA SER A 54 -20.04 -3.57 -18.39
C SER A 54 -20.39 -3.56 -16.89
N SER A 55 -20.40 -4.74 -16.24
CA SER A 55 -20.76 -4.93 -14.84
C SER A 55 -19.82 -5.92 -14.11
N PRO A 56 -19.64 -5.78 -12.78
CA PRO A 56 -18.89 -6.74 -11.97
C PRO A 56 -19.42 -8.17 -12.09
N SER A 57 -20.75 -8.34 -12.16
CA SER A 57 -21.39 -9.66 -12.27
C SER A 57 -21.03 -10.38 -13.57
N ALA A 58 -20.91 -9.66 -14.68
CA ALA A 58 -20.49 -10.25 -15.96
C ALA A 58 -19.05 -10.81 -15.88
N VAL A 59 -18.14 -10.05 -15.24
CA VAL A 59 -16.78 -10.51 -14.97
C VAL A 59 -16.78 -11.75 -14.06
N LEU A 60 -17.58 -11.76 -12.99
CA LEU A 60 -17.66 -12.89 -12.06
C LEU A 60 -18.18 -14.18 -12.72
N ALA A 61 -19.19 -14.08 -13.60
CA ALA A 61 -19.69 -15.23 -14.35
C ALA A 61 -18.57 -15.84 -15.23
N ASN A 62 -17.77 -14.99 -15.88
CA ASN A 62 -16.64 -15.42 -16.70
C ASN A 62 -15.47 -15.95 -15.85
N ILE A 63 -15.25 -15.46 -14.63
CA ILE A 63 -14.30 -16.07 -13.67
C ILE A 63 -14.76 -17.46 -13.26
N GLU A 64 -16.05 -17.68 -13.02
CA GLU A 64 -16.60 -19.01 -12.71
C GLU A 64 -16.43 -19.97 -13.91
N ALA A 65 -16.66 -19.50 -15.12
CA ALA A 65 -16.39 -20.26 -16.34
C ALA A 65 -14.91 -20.65 -16.45
N PHE A 66 -13.99 -19.71 -16.21
CA PHE A 66 -12.56 -19.97 -16.18
C PHE A 66 -12.15 -20.93 -15.05
N ALA A 67 -12.78 -20.85 -13.88
CA ALA A 67 -12.51 -21.76 -12.77
C ALA A 67 -12.85 -23.21 -13.13
N LYS A 68 -13.87 -23.43 -13.96
CA LYS A 68 -14.27 -24.75 -14.48
C LYS A 68 -13.37 -25.23 -15.62
N ASP A 69 -12.89 -24.32 -16.47
CA ASP A 69 -11.99 -24.61 -17.58
C ASP A 69 -10.77 -23.68 -17.58
N GLN A 70 -9.75 -24.07 -16.80
CA GLN A 70 -8.51 -23.30 -16.65
C GLN A 70 -7.62 -23.35 -17.90
N SER A 71 -7.99 -24.12 -18.93
CA SER A 71 -7.24 -24.19 -20.19
C SER A 71 -7.50 -23.00 -21.11
N ASN A 72 -8.55 -22.21 -20.83
CA ASN A 72 -8.93 -21.08 -21.64
C ASN A 72 -8.13 -19.81 -21.26
N GLU A 73 -6.88 -19.75 -21.72
CA GLU A 73 -5.99 -18.60 -21.49
C GLU A 73 -6.54 -17.30 -22.09
N GLN A 74 -7.26 -17.39 -23.22
CA GLN A 74 -7.89 -16.21 -23.84
C GLN A 74 -8.95 -15.60 -22.91
N LEU A 75 -9.76 -16.42 -22.26
CA LEU A 75 -10.75 -15.91 -21.30
C LEU A 75 -10.07 -15.20 -20.12
N LEU A 76 -8.92 -15.70 -19.67
CA LEU A 76 -8.14 -15.03 -18.62
C LEU A 76 -7.55 -13.70 -19.10
N ALA A 77 -7.03 -13.67 -20.33
CA ALA A 77 -6.55 -12.47 -21.00
C ALA A 77 -7.67 -11.42 -21.13
N ASP A 78 -8.86 -11.84 -21.58
CA ASP A 78 -10.05 -11.01 -21.68
C ASP A 78 -10.48 -10.47 -20.32
N LEU A 79 -10.48 -11.31 -19.28
CA LEU A 79 -10.81 -10.93 -17.91
C LEU A 79 -9.85 -9.87 -17.36
N GLN A 80 -8.54 -9.98 -17.64
CA GLN A 80 -7.52 -9.06 -17.12
C GLN A 80 -7.27 -7.84 -18.01
N GLY A 81 -7.74 -7.87 -19.27
CA GLY A 81 -7.46 -6.84 -20.27
C GLY A 81 -6.00 -6.81 -20.71
N ARG A 82 -5.37 -7.99 -20.86
CA ARG A 82 -3.93 -8.16 -21.12
C ARG A 82 -3.67 -9.39 -21.99
N SER A 83 -2.77 -9.24 -22.96
CA SER A 83 -2.26 -10.31 -23.82
C SER A 83 -1.43 -11.36 -23.08
N ASP A 84 -0.71 -10.95 -22.03
CA ASP A 84 0.02 -11.83 -21.11
C ASP A 84 -0.64 -11.78 -19.71
N PRO A 85 -1.72 -12.56 -19.48
CA PRO A 85 -2.42 -12.53 -18.21
C PRO A 85 -1.59 -13.16 -17.08
N ALA A 86 -1.64 -12.53 -15.91
CA ALA A 86 -1.04 -13.11 -14.71
C ALA A 86 -1.86 -14.36 -14.28
N PRO A 87 -1.20 -15.46 -13.86
CA PRO A 87 -1.93 -16.64 -13.40
C PRO A 87 -2.77 -16.30 -12.15
N ILE A 88 -3.99 -16.82 -12.11
CA ILE A 88 -4.88 -16.68 -10.95
C ILE A 88 -5.12 -18.04 -10.31
N ALA A 89 -5.08 -18.07 -8.98
CA ALA A 89 -5.43 -19.26 -8.23
C ALA A 89 -6.95 -19.35 -8.11
N VAL A 90 -7.58 -20.15 -8.97
CA VAL A 90 -9.01 -20.48 -8.93
C VAL A 90 -9.20 -21.95 -8.53
N HIS A 91 -10.22 -22.22 -7.72
CA HIS A 91 -10.61 -23.58 -7.37
C HIS A 91 -11.80 -24.02 -8.24
N PRO A 92 -11.84 -25.25 -8.75
CA PRO A 92 -12.94 -25.74 -9.60
C PRO A 92 -14.27 -25.84 -8.84
N GLU A 93 -14.20 -26.03 -7.52
CA GLU A 93 -15.34 -26.05 -6.60
C GLU A 93 -15.68 -24.66 -6.06
N MET A 94 -15.22 -23.60 -6.73
CA MET A 94 -15.56 -22.24 -6.34
C MET A 94 -17.07 -22.05 -6.48
N GLU A 95 -17.74 -21.92 -5.34
CA GLU A 95 -19.11 -21.42 -5.28
C GLU A 95 -19.08 -19.91 -5.00
N LEU A 96 -19.78 -19.16 -5.84
CA LEU A 96 -19.92 -17.72 -5.69
C LEU A 96 -20.86 -17.38 -4.50
N HIS A 97 -20.31 -17.38 -3.29
CA HIS A 97 -20.98 -16.88 -2.09
C HIS A 97 -20.60 -15.41 -1.84
N GLY A 98 -21.40 -14.50 -2.41
CA GLY A 98 -21.06 -13.08 -2.49
C GLY A 98 -21.03 -12.38 -1.13
N LEU A 99 -19.82 -12.16 -0.59
CA LEU A 99 -19.57 -11.12 0.42
C LEU A 99 -18.95 -9.91 -0.27
N MET A 100 -19.72 -8.84 -0.30
CA MET A 100 -19.37 -7.61 -1.00
C MET A 100 -18.58 -6.66 -0.10
N THR A 101 -17.43 -6.20 -0.60
CA THR A 101 -16.68 -5.09 0.01
C THR A 101 -16.42 -4.00 -1.02
N VAL A 102 -17.01 -2.82 -0.80
CA VAL A 102 -16.70 -1.60 -1.56
C VAL A 102 -15.68 -0.80 -0.78
N SER A 103 -14.57 -0.49 -1.44
CA SER A 103 -13.51 0.35 -0.90
C SER A 103 -13.57 1.71 -1.57
N THR A 104 -14.01 2.74 -0.83
CA THR A 104 -14.00 4.13 -1.29
C THR A 104 -13.04 4.93 -0.42
N GLY A 105 -11.79 5.08 -0.86
CA GLY A 105 -10.75 5.79 -0.13
C GLY A 105 -10.47 5.18 1.25
N LEU A 106 -10.77 5.92 2.33
CA LEU A 106 -10.53 5.49 3.72
C LEU A 106 -11.68 4.67 4.33
N ARG A 107 -12.77 4.42 3.60
CA ARG A 107 -13.94 3.70 4.12
C ARG A 107 -14.11 2.37 3.42
N THR A 108 -14.16 1.31 4.22
CA THR A 108 -14.48 -0.04 3.80
C THR A 108 -15.89 -0.35 4.29
N PHE A 109 -16.83 -0.58 3.37
CA PHE A 109 -18.17 -1.04 3.71
C PHE A 109 -18.18 -2.56 3.63
N SER A 110 -18.36 -3.22 4.78
CA SER A 110 -18.51 -4.67 4.87
C SER A 110 -19.98 -4.98 5.04
N ARG A 111 -20.56 -5.77 4.12
CA ARG A 111 -21.95 -6.27 4.11
C ARG A 111 -22.95 -5.34 3.44
N VAL A 112 -23.02 -5.45 2.12
CA VAL A 112 -24.20 -5.05 1.34
C VAL A 112 -24.86 -6.36 0.94
N ASP A 113 -26.04 -6.64 1.48
CA ASP A 113 -26.88 -7.73 0.97
C ASP A 113 -27.22 -7.37 -0.48
N LEU A 114 -26.96 -8.31 -1.38
CA LEU A 114 -26.95 -8.13 -2.84
C LEU A 114 -28.37 -8.03 -3.38
N GLU A 115 -29.06 -6.92 -3.11
CA GLU A 115 -30.24 -6.57 -3.90
C GLU A 115 -29.78 -6.07 -5.28
N PRO A 116 -30.30 -6.64 -6.38
CA PRO A 116 -29.93 -6.25 -7.75
C PRO A 116 -30.12 -4.75 -8.04
N GLU A 117 -31.01 -4.07 -7.32
CA GLU A 117 -31.26 -2.64 -7.51
C GLU A 117 -30.15 -1.73 -6.96
N ARG A 118 -29.22 -2.26 -6.14
CA ARG A 118 -28.14 -1.46 -5.52
C ARG A 118 -26.85 -1.36 -6.34
N TRP A 119 -26.73 -2.07 -7.45
CA TRP A 119 -25.52 -2.07 -8.30
C TRP A 119 -25.17 -0.68 -8.84
N ASP A 120 -26.15 0.17 -9.10
CA ASP A 120 -25.92 1.54 -9.60
C ASP A 120 -25.21 2.42 -8.56
N THR A 121 -25.56 2.29 -7.28
CA THR A 121 -24.89 3.02 -6.17
C THR A 121 -23.41 2.66 -6.00
N ILE A 122 -23.00 1.47 -6.45
CA ILE A 122 -21.62 0.98 -6.35
C ILE A 122 -20.78 1.57 -7.48
N ARG A 123 -21.39 1.75 -8.66
CA ARG A 123 -20.78 2.38 -9.84
C ARG A 123 -20.35 3.83 -9.57
N GLU A 124 -21.09 4.54 -8.74
CA GLU A 124 -20.82 5.94 -8.43
C GLU A 124 -19.67 6.16 -7.43
N ASN A 125 -19.30 5.14 -6.63
CA ASN A 125 -18.50 5.36 -5.44
C ASN A 125 -17.13 4.66 -5.41
N GLY A 126 -16.75 3.81 -6.36
CA GLY A 126 -15.45 3.12 -6.27
C GLY A 126 -14.92 2.52 -7.56
N ARG A 127 -13.66 2.85 -7.88
CA ARG A 127 -12.89 2.24 -8.97
C ARG A 127 -12.63 0.74 -8.76
N PHE A 128 -12.64 0.26 -7.52
CA PHE A 128 -12.34 -1.13 -7.17
C PHE A 128 -13.53 -1.80 -6.48
N PHE A 129 -13.76 -3.06 -6.86
CA PHE A 129 -14.76 -3.93 -6.30
C PHE A 129 -14.07 -5.22 -5.82
N SER A 130 -14.18 -5.55 -4.53
CA SER A 130 -13.62 -6.81 -4.02
C SER A 130 -14.71 -7.85 -3.83
N TYR A 131 -14.48 -9.00 -4.44
CA TYR A 131 -15.35 -10.16 -4.35
C TYR A 131 -14.67 -11.25 -3.54
N MET A 132 -15.30 -11.66 -2.44
CA MET A 132 -14.81 -12.77 -1.64
C MET A 132 -15.56 -14.05 -2.00
N TYR A 133 -14.83 -15.14 -2.21
CA TYR A 133 -15.41 -16.48 -2.36
C TYR A 133 -14.86 -17.42 -1.30
N ARG A 134 -15.63 -18.49 -1.07
CA ARG A 134 -15.28 -19.55 -0.15
C ARG A 134 -15.40 -20.88 -0.89
N VAL A 135 -14.42 -21.74 -0.69
CA VAL A 135 -14.50 -23.15 -1.08
C VAL A 135 -15.04 -23.91 0.14
N PRO A 136 -16.07 -24.77 0.01
CA PRO A 136 -16.75 -25.41 1.15
C PRO A 136 -15.79 -26.06 2.17
N ASP A 137 -14.71 -26.66 1.68
CA ASP A 137 -13.76 -27.44 2.49
C ASP A 137 -12.43 -26.73 2.78
N VAL A 138 -12.22 -25.51 2.27
CA VAL A 138 -11.00 -24.74 2.54
C VAL A 138 -11.34 -23.62 3.53
N PRO A 139 -10.69 -23.56 4.71
CA PRO A 139 -10.95 -22.52 5.72
C PRO A 139 -10.40 -21.14 5.29
N VAL A 140 -9.79 -21.05 4.12
CA VAL A 140 -9.19 -19.83 3.57
C VAL A 140 -10.23 -19.11 2.72
N ARG A 141 -10.34 -17.80 2.94
CA ARG A 141 -11.13 -16.90 2.10
C ARG A 141 -10.23 -16.40 0.99
N HIS A 142 -10.71 -16.51 -0.23
CA HIS A 142 -10.04 -15.94 -1.39
C HIS A 142 -10.79 -14.71 -1.85
N SER A 143 -10.08 -13.72 -2.37
CA SER A 143 -10.67 -12.48 -2.85
C SER A 143 -10.18 -12.16 -4.25
N PHE A 144 -11.11 -11.97 -5.17
CA PHE A 144 -10.83 -11.28 -6.42
C PHE A 144 -11.04 -9.78 -6.24
N ILE A 145 -10.29 -9.01 -7.02
CA ILE A 145 -10.45 -7.57 -7.09
C ILE A 145 -10.76 -7.27 -8.54
N LEU A 146 -11.87 -6.60 -8.76
CA LEU A 146 -12.27 -6.07 -10.04
C LEU A 146 -11.99 -4.58 -10.03
N GLU A 147 -11.51 -4.07 -11.14
CA GLU A 147 -11.24 -2.65 -11.36
C GLU A 147 -12.10 -2.17 -12.52
N GLN A 148 -12.71 -0.99 -12.38
CA GLN A 148 -13.32 -0.30 -13.51
C GLN A 148 -12.23 0.48 -14.26
N ALA A 149 -11.90 0.03 -15.46
CA ALA A 149 -10.91 0.64 -16.36
C ALA A 149 -11.60 0.95 -17.70
N GLU A 150 -11.51 2.21 -18.13
CA GLU A 150 -12.00 2.68 -19.44
C GLU A 150 -13.42 2.20 -19.83
N GLY A 151 -14.35 2.23 -18.86
CA GLY A 151 -15.75 1.86 -19.09
C GLY A 151 -16.07 0.37 -18.98
N ARG A 152 -15.08 -0.50 -18.77
CA ARG A 152 -15.27 -1.93 -18.49
C ARG A 152 -14.73 -2.35 -17.13
N TRP A 153 -15.21 -3.46 -16.62
CA TRP A 153 -14.62 -4.12 -15.45
C TRP A 153 -13.58 -5.15 -15.88
N VAL A 154 -12.45 -5.16 -15.17
CA VAL A 154 -11.34 -6.10 -15.38
C VAL A 154 -10.91 -6.72 -14.06
N LEU A 155 -10.45 -7.95 -14.10
CA LEU A 155 -9.82 -8.64 -12.98
C LEU A 155 -8.42 -8.08 -12.77
N THR A 156 -8.15 -7.57 -11.57
CA THR A 156 -6.89 -6.90 -11.21
C THR A 156 -6.18 -7.65 -10.09
N THR A 157 -4.86 -7.67 -10.10
CA THR A 157 -4.04 -8.33 -9.08
C THR A 157 -3.79 -7.41 -7.87
N GLN A 158 -3.46 -8.01 -6.71
CA GLN A 158 -3.06 -7.28 -5.50
C GLN A 158 -1.60 -6.82 -5.57
N ASP A 159 -1.32 -5.86 -6.44
CA ASP A 159 0.02 -5.33 -6.67
C ASP A 159 0.18 -3.87 -6.19
N ALA A 160 1.35 -3.27 -6.46
CA ALA A 160 1.65 -1.89 -6.08
C ALA A 160 0.66 -0.88 -6.67
N TYR A 161 0.16 -1.14 -7.87
CA TYR A 161 -0.85 -0.32 -8.53
C TYR A 161 -2.16 -0.31 -7.79
N TYR A 162 -2.67 -1.50 -7.46
CA TYR A 162 -3.87 -1.63 -6.64
C TYR A 162 -3.66 -0.95 -5.30
N ALA A 163 -2.52 -1.17 -4.65
CA ALA A 163 -2.21 -0.54 -3.38
C ALA A 163 -2.28 1.00 -3.48
N LEU A 164 -1.65 1.60 -4.50
CA LEU A 164 -1.63 3.04 -4.75
C LEU A 164 -3.03 3.61 -5.00
N HIS A 165 -3.78 3.03 -5.93
CA HIS A 165 -5.07 3.58 -6.39
C HIS A 165 -6.23 3.29 -5.45
N SER A 166 -6.19 2.18 -4.70
CA SER A 166 -7.19 1.91 -3.65
C SER A 166 -6.99 2.77 -2.41
N GLY A 167 -5.84 3.42 -2.26
CA GLY A 167 -5.47 4.16 -1.06
C GLY A 167 -5.13 3.25 0.15
N ARG A 168 -5.18 1.92 0.01
CA ARG A 168 -4.84 0.98 1.10
C ARG A 168 -3.41 1.15 1.59
N TRP A 169 -2.49 1.63 0.75
CA TRP A 169 -1.13 1.93 1.19
C TRP A 169 -1.10 2.98 2.31
N LEU A 170 -2.03 3.95 2.32
CA LEU A 170 -2.10 5.00 3.33
C LEU A 170 -2.42 4.44 4.73
N SER A 171 -3.25 3.39 4.82
CA SER A 171 -3.62 2.80 6.11
C SER A 171 -2.42 2.19 6.84
N ASN A 172 -1.39 1.79 6.11
CA ASN A 172 -0.19 1.17 6.67
C ASN A 172 0.99 2.15 6.70
N ALA A 173 1.21 2.89 5.61
CA ALA A 173 2.35 3.78 5.45
C ALA A 173 2.27 5.01 6.36
N VAL A 174 1.07 5.61 6.52
CA VAL A 174 0.93 6.82 7.34
C VAL A 174 1.20 6.54 8.82
N PRO A 175 0.60 5.52 9.46
CA PRO A 175 0.94 5.18 10.85
C PRO A 175 2.42 4.82 11.03
N ALA A 176 3.00 4.08 10.08
CA ALA A 176 4.42 3.72 10.13
C ALA A 176 5.33 4.96 10.04
N ALA A 177 5.02 5.92 9.16
CA ALA A 177 5.75 7.17 9.03
C ALA A 177 5.63 8.04 10.29
N LEU A 178 4.44 8.14 10.87
CA LEU A 178 4.21 8.85 12.13
C LEU A 178 5.01 8.23 13.28
N LEU A 179 5.01 6.89 13.38
CA LEU A 179 5.80 6.18 14.39
C LEU A 179 7.30 6.40 14.20
N TYR A 180 7.78 6.36 12.95
CA TYR A 180 9.16 6.66 12.60
C TYR A 180 9.56 8.07 13.08
N TRP A 181 8.76 9.09 12.74
CA TRP A 181 9.04 10.47 13.16
C TRP A 181 8.96 10.64 14.67
N LEU A 182 8.03 9.97 15.35
CA LEU A 182 7.94 10.00 16.81
C LEU A 182 9.23 9.46 17.45
N ILE A 183 9.69 8.29 17.01
CA ILE A 183 10.93 7.68 17.51
C ILE A 183 12.12 8.60 17.24
N LEU A 184 12.23 9.12 16.01
CA LEU A 184 13.31 10.04 15.63
C LEU A 184 13.30 11.30 16.51
N THR A 185 12.12 11.87 16.77
CA THR A 185 11.95 13.05 17.64
C THR A 185 12.42 12.76 19.06
N VAL A 186 12.03 11.61 19.63
CA VAL A 186 12.43 11.20 20.99
C VAL A 186 13.95 11.03 21.09
N VAL A 187 14.57 10.38 20.11
CA VAL A 187 16.03 10.20 20.07
C VAL A 187 16.75 11.55 20.02
N LEU A 188 16.28 12.46 19.17
CA LEU A 188 16.88 13.79 19.03
C LEU A 188 16.70 14.63 20.30
N ALA A 189 15.53 14.56 20.94
CA ALA A 189 15.29 15.20 22.22
C ALA A 189 16.22 14.66 23.32
N ALA A 190 16.36 13.34 23.44
CA ALA A 190 17.26 12.71 24.42
C ALA A 190 18.73 13.13 24.22
N ILE A 191 19.18 13.18 22.97
CA ILE A 191 20.52 13.67 22.63
C ILE A 191 20.68 15.15 23.00
N TRP A 192 19.69 15.98 22.70
CA TRP A 192 19.71 17.41 23.03
C TRP A 192 19.78 17.63 24.56
N PHE A 193 18.93 16.93 25.33
CA PHE A 193 18.95 16.98 26.80
C PHE A 193 20.29 16.50 27.39
N SER A 194 20.84 15.39 26.88
CA SER A 194 22.15 14.86 27.29
C SER A 194 23.30 15.82 27.04
N ARG A 195 23.20 16.67 26.01
CA ARG A 195 24.21 17.70 25.72
C ARG A 195 24.05 18.89 26.66
N ASN A 196 22.83 19.40 26.81
CA ASN A 196 22.56 20.58 27.64
C ASN A 196 22.83 20.32 29.14
N SER A 197 22.64 19.08 29.61
CA SER A 197 22.91 18.73 31.02
C SER A 197 24.41 18.76 31.36
N LYS A 198 25.30 18.53 30.40
CA LYS A 198 26.75 18.60 30.62
C LYS A 198 27.23 20.04 30.79
N ASP A 199 26.65 20.96 30.04
CA ASP A 199 26.99 22.38 30.15
C ASP A 199 26.54 22.91 31.51
N LEU A 200 25.32 22.56 31.95
CA LEU A 200 24.83 22.88 33.29
C LEU A 200 25.69 22.29 34.42
N ASN A 201 26.16 21.05 34.29
CA ASN A 201 27.05 20.46 35.29
C ASN A 201 28.42 21.15 35.35
N ASN A 202 28.96 21.59 34.22
CA ASN A 202 30.22 22.33 34.19
C ASN A 202 30.09 23.73 34.82
N GLU A 203 28.92 24.36 34.70
CA GLU A 203 28.61 25.63 35.36
C GLU A 203 28.41 25.46 36.88
N MET A 204 27.72 24.41 37.31
CA MET A 204 27.44 24.16 38.74
C MET A 204 28.63 23.59 39.51
N PHE A 205 29.48 22.80 38.87
CA PHE A 205 30.65 22.16 39.46
C PHE A 205 31.89 22.45 38.62
N PRO A 206 32.38 23.71 38.58
CA PRO A 206 33.60 24.02 37.86
C PRO A 206 34.71 23.15 38.43
N HIS A 207 35.34 22.32 37.59
CA HIS A 207 36.47 21.53 38.01
C HIS A 207 37.51 22.47 38.62
N THR A 208 37.66 22.44 39.94
CA THR A 208 38.81 23.02 40.62
C THR A 208 40.02 22.32 40.04
N VAL A 209 40.68 22.99 39.08
CA VAL A 209 41.93 22.52 38.50
C VAL A 209 42.85 22.28 39.69
N PRO A 210 43.28 21.02 39.94
CA PRO A 210 44.22 20.78 41.02
C PRO A 210 45.41 21.68 40.73
N GLN A 211 45.70 22.62 41.65
CA GLN A 211 46.89 23.45 41.54
C GLN A 211 48.05 22.48 41.41
N GLN A 212 48.64 22.46 40.22
CA GLN A 212 49.80 21.66 39.94
C GLN A 212 50.92 22.30 40.76
N GLU A 213 51.13 21.79 41.97
CA GLU A 213 52.21 22.22 42.85
C GLU A 213 53.50 22.12 42.04
N SER A 214 54.05 23.28 41.69
CA SER A 214 55.34 23.38 41.03
C SER A 214 56.39 22.86 42.02
N SER A 215 56.86 21.63 41.81
CA SER A 215 58.01 21.11 42.55
C SER A 215 59.19 22.07 42.36
N PRO A 216 59.75 22.65 43.45
CA PRO A 216 60.93 23.47 43.35
C PRO A 216 62.15 22.56 43.04
N THR A 217 62.91 22.93 42.02
CA THR A 217 64.24 22.38 41.68
C THR A 217 65.32 22.88 42.61
#